data_AF-A0AAN8QEA5-F1
#
_entry.id   AF-A0AAN8QEA5-F1
#
_cell.length_a   1.000
_cell.length_b   1.000
_cell.length_c   1.000
_cell.angle_alpha   90.00
_cell.angle_beta   90.00
_cell.angle_gamma   90.00
#
_symmetry.space_group_name_H-M   'P 1'
#
loop_
_entity.id
_entity.type
_entity.pdbx_description
1 polymer ?
#
loop_
_entity_poly.entity_id
_entity_poly.type
_entity_poly.pdbx_seq_one_letter_code
_entity_poly.pdbx_strand_id
1 'polypeptide(L)'
;MDADVMLTNRQTLKILIEQNRKIIGPLVTRHGKLWSNFWGALSLDGYYARSEDYIDIVQSKRVGVWNIPYMAHIYLIKGAVLRDELKERKHFVLEKLDPDMALCRHARELTNHREKDSPNPETFHMLRVPKGMFMYVTNRHEFGRLISTANFNTSHYNSDLWQIFENPVDWKEKYIHPNYTRIFTENYLEEPCPDVFWFPVFTERACDELVEEMEHYGSWSGGNHEDKRITGGYETVPTDDIHMKQIGYDKEWLHFIREFISPVTLKVFSGYYTKGYAVMNFVVKYTPGRQAYLRPHHDSSTFTINVALNSKGTDFQGGGCRFHRYNCSLESPRKGWSFMHPGRLTHLHEGLPTTNGTRYIAVSFIDP
;
A
#
# COMPACT_ATOMS: atom_id res chain seq x y z
N MET A 1 8.27 17.46 -9.01
CA MET A 1 7.94 16.04 -8.77
C MET A 1 7.28 16.05 -7.44
N ASP A 2 6.01 15.73 -7.45
CA ASP A 2 5.14 15.86 -6.29
C ASP A 2 5.22 14.57 -5.47
N ALA A 3 4.80 14.65 -4.20
CA ALA A 3 4.95 13.56 -3.25
C ALA A 3 4.06 12.34 -3.58
N ASP A 4 3.02 12.53 -4.40
CA ASP A 4 2.11 11.47 -4.82
C ASP A 4 2.59 10.72 -6.07
N VAL A 5 3.82 10.95 -6.52
CA VAL A 5 4.45 10.25 -7.65
C VAL A 5 5.41 9.18 -7.15
N MET A 6 5.08 7.92 -7.42
CA MET A 6 5.97 6.78 -7.15
C MET A 6 6.66 6.33 -8.44
N LEU A 7 7.91 6.74 -8.63
CA LEU A 7 8.74 6.33 -9.76
C LEU A 7 9.33 4.94 -9.52
N THR A 8 8.93 3.97 -10.33
CA THR A 8 9.51 2.62 -10.33
C THR A 8 10.73 2.55 -11.26
N ASN A 9 10.77 3.39 -12.30
CA ASN A 9 11.87 3.43 -13.25
C ASN A 9 12.97 4.41 -12.83
N ARG A 10 14.10 3.88 -12.34
CA ARG A 10 15.25 4.67 -11.90
C ARG A 10 15.93 5.48 -13.02
N GLN A 11 15.66 5.17 -14.29
CA GLN A 11 16.21 5.87 -15.45
C GLN A 11 15.33 7.03 -15.94
N THR A 12 14.18 7.30 -15.28
CA THR A 12 13.19 8.32 -15.71
C THR A 12 13.83 9.64 -16.11
N LEU A 13 14.68 10.23 -15.25
CA LEU A 13 15.31 11.52 -15.54
C LEU A 13 16.17 11.49 -16.82
N LYS A 14 16.98 10.44 -16.99
CA LYS A 14 17.85 10.27 -18.16
C LYS A 14 17.01 10.12 -19.44
N ILE A 15 15.99 9.27 -19.40
CA ILE A 15 15.07 9.03 -20.52
C ILE A 15 14.39 10.33 -20.95
N LEU A 16 13.93 11.16 -20.01
CA LEU A 16 13.29 12.44 -20.30
C LEU A 16 14.26 13.46 -20.90
N ILE A 17 15.51 13.53 -20.41
CA ILE A 17 16.55 14.41 -20.96
C ILE A 17 16.86 14.04 -22.41
N GLU A 18 16.98 12.75 -22.72
CA GLU A 18 17.26 12.24 -24.08
C GLU A 18 16.17 12.60 -25.10
N GLN A 19 14.93 12.88 -24.66
CA GLN A 19 13.87 13.35 -25.57
C GLN A 19 14.07 14.79 -26.06
N ASN A 20 14.99 15.57 -25.47
CA ASN A 20 15.33 16.94 -25.87
C ASN A 20 14.10 17.82 -26.14
N ARG A 21 13.16 17.87 -25.18
CA ARG A 21 11.96 18.72 -25.23
C ARG A 21 12.08 19.89 -24.27
N LYS A 22 11.34 20.98 -24.56
CA LYS A 22 11.26 22.16 -23.68
C LYS A 22 10.60 21.82 -22.34
N ILE A 23 9.43 21.18 -22.42
CA ILE A 23 8.66 20.66 -21.29
C ILE A 23 8.24 19.24 -21.63
N ILE A 24 8.58 18.26 -20.78
CA ILE A 24 8.17 16.87 -20.94
C ILE A 24 7.95 16.16 -19.61
N GLY A 25 6.89 15.37 -19.50
CA GLY A 25 6.58 14.55 -18.34
C GLY A 25 6.53 13.06 -18.70
N PRO A 26 6.89 12.16 -17.77
CA PRO A 26 6.58 10.76 -17.88
C PRO A 26 5.07 10.55 -17.63
N LEU A 27 4.44 9.64 -18.37
CA LEU A 27 3.09 9.22 -18.05
C LEU A 27 3.12 8.40 -16.75
N VAL A 28 2.34 8.84 -15.75
CA VAL A 28 2.06 8.10 -14.53
C VAL A 28 0.55 8.05 -14.30
N THR A 29 0.05 6.89 -13.88
CA THR A 29 -1.39 6.61 -13.72
C THR A 29 -1.68 6.10 -12.32
N ARG A 30 -2.89 6.35 -11.80
CA ARG A 30 -3.37 5.65 -10.61
C ARG A 30 -3.57 4.17 -10.93
N HIS A 31 -3.11 3.28 -10.05
CA HIS A 31 -3.19 1.85 -10.27
C HIS A 31 -4.64 1.39 -10.56
N GLY A 32 -4.82 0.59 -11.62
CA GLY A 32 -6.12 0.05 -12.02
C GLY A 32 -7.16 1.10 -12.50
N LYS A 33 -6.78 2.37 -12.65
CA LYS A 33 -7.69 3.47 -13.01
C LYS A 33 -7.17 4.22 -14.25
N LEU A 34 -8.04 5.00 -14.89
CA LEU A 34 -7.68 5.85 -16.03
C LEU A 34 -7.15 7.24 -15.62
N TRP A 35 -7.21 7.58 -14.34
CA TRP A 35 -6.72 8.86 -13.83
C TRP A 35 -5.19 8.91 -13.97
N SER A 36 -4.69 9.95 -14.64
CA SER A 36 -3.28 10.13 -14.97
C SER A 36 -2.85 11.58 -14.80
N ASN A 37 -1.55 11.84 -14.93
CA ASN A 37 -0.95 13.16 -14.75
C ASN A 37 -1.05 14.09 -15.97
N PHE A 38 -1.95 13.82 -16.93
CA PHE A 38 -2.17 14.68 -18.09
C PHE A 38 -3.64 14.72 -18.52
N TRP A 39 -4.03 15.77 -19.25
CA TRP A 39 -5.30 15.80 -19.97
C TRP A 39 -5.04 15.80 -21.48
N GLY A 40 -5.85 15.05 -22.23
CA GLY A 40 -5.73 15.00 -23.69
C GLY A 40 -6.48 16.13 -24.41
N ALA A 41 -7.50 16.72 -23.77
CA ALA A 41 -8.29 17.81 -24.33
C ALA A 41 -8.73 18.81 -23.24
N LEU A 42 -9.23 19.97 -23.67
CA LEU A 42 -9.87 20.96 -22.80
C LEU A 42 -11.31 21.19 -23.25
N SER A 43 -12.19 21.49 -22.29
CA SER A 43 -13.52 22.06 -22.58
C SER A 43 -13.40 23.49 -23.10
N LEU A 44 -14.51 24.07 -23.56
CA LEU A 44 -14.56 25.47 -23.98
C LEU A 44 -14.14 26.44 -22.86
N ASP A 45 -14.41 26.07 -21.61
CA ASP A 45 -14.07 26.84 -20.41
C ASP A 45 -12.62 26.60 -19.93
N GLY A 46 -11.84 25.78 -20.65
CA GLY A 46 -10.44 25.47 -20.32
C GLY A 46 -10.24 24.42 -19.23
N TYR A 47 -11.29 23.70 -18.85
CA TYR A 47 -11.25 22.59 -17.88
C TYR A 47 -11.05 21.24 -18.54
N TYR A 48 -10.96 20.17 -17.74
CA TYR A 48 -10.77 18.81 -18.23
C TYR A 48 -11.79 18.41 -19.30
N ALA A 49 -11.29 17.89 -20.41
CA ALA A 49 -12.04 17.07 -21.35
C ALA A 49 -11.22 15.84 -21.75
N ARG A 50 -11.91 14.73 -22.01
CA ARG A 50 -11.26 13.50 -22.49
C ARG A 50 -11.05 13.60 -24.01
N SER A 51 -9.83 13.43 -24.49
CA SER A 51 -9.56 13.28 -25.92
C SER A 51 -9.94 11.89 -26.41
N GLU A 52 -10.18 11.76 -27.72
CA GLU A 52 -10.52 10.49 -28.36
C GLU A 52 -9.46 9.40 -28.13
N ASP A 53 -8.18 9.78 -28.09
CA ASP A 53 -7.02 8.89 -27.92
C ASP A 53 -6.55 8.73 -26.46
N TYR A 54 -7.20 9.39 -25.48
CA TYR A 54 -6.76 9.39 -24.09
C TYR A 54 -6.61 7.98 -23.50
N ILE A 55 -7.62 7.14 -23.70
CA ILE A 55 -7.63 5.76 -23.17
C ILE A 55 -6.54 4.92 -23.83
N ASP A 56 -6.33 5.09 -25.14
CA ASP A 56 -5.30 4.37 -25.88
C ASP A 56 -3.89 4.75 -25.42
N ILE A 57 -3.66 6.02 -25.07
CA ILE A 57 -2.39 6.49 -24.52
C ILE A 57 -2.19 5.95 -23.10
N VAL A 58 -3.20 6.08 -22.23
CA VAL A 58 -3.13 5.62 -20.83
C VAL A 58 -2.92 4.12 -20.72
N GLN A 59 -3.59 3.33 -21.56
CA GLN A 59 -3.46 1.88 -21.59
C GLN A 59 -2.27 1.39 -22.44
N SER A 60 -1.42 2.30 -22.93
CA SER A 60 -0.27 1.99 -23.79
C SER A 60 -0.63 1.18 -25.07
N LYS A 61 -1.86 1.33 -25.57
CA LYS A 61 -2.25 0.84 -26.91
C LYS A 61 -1.62 1.67 -28.01
N ARG A 62 -1.43 2.96 -27.74
CA ARG A 62 -0.64 3.89 -28.56
C ARG A 62 0.52 4.41 -27.74
N VAL A 63 1.74 4.19 -28.20
CA VAL A 63 2.97 4.51 -27.47
C VAL A 63 3.76 5.58 -28.22
N GLY A 64 4.18 6.63 -27.52
CA GLY A 64 4.81 7.78 -28.15
C GLY A 64 5.19 8.92 -27.22
N VAL A 65 5.37 10.09 -27.85
CA VAL A 65 5.56 11.38 -27.19
C VAL A 65 4.45 12.28 -27.71
N TRP A 66 3.55 12.68 -26.82
CA TRP A 66 2.27 13.28 -27.15
C TRP A 66 2.28 14.74 -26.73
N ASN A 67 1.90 15.64 -27.64
CA ASN A 67 1.67 17.04 -27.30
C ASN A 67 0.31 17.15 -26.60
N ILE A 68 0.29 17.76 -25.42
CA ILE A 68 -0.86 17.75 -24.51
C ILE A 68 -1.18 19.15 -23.99
N PRO A 69 -2.47 19.46 -23.76
CA PRO A 69 -2.86 20.76 -23.21
C PRO A 69 -2.57 20.92 -21.72
N TYR A 70 -2.50 19.86 -20.92
CA TYR A 70 -2.33 19.96 -19.46
C TYR A 70 -1.47 18.82 -18.93
N MET A 71 -0.59 19.13 -17.99
CA MET A 71 0.21 18.16 -17.23
C MET A 71 0.36 18.59 -15.77
N ALA A 72 0.50 17.63 -14.86
CA ALA A 72 0.71 17.87 -13.44
C ALA A 72 1.66 16.81 -12.83
N HIS A 73 1.91 16.89 -11.52
CA HIS A 73 2.64 15.93 -10.68
C HIS A 73 4.15 15.76 -10.97
N ILE A 74 4.50 15.47 -12.23
CA ILE A 74 5.89 15.24 -12.62
C ILE A 74 6.15 15.69 -14.06
N TYR A 75 7.15 16.56 -14.19
CA TYR A 75 7.62 17.07 -15.47
C TYR A 75 9.05 17.61 -15.35
N LEU A 76 9.74 17.60 -16.49
CA LEU A 76 11.07 18.15 -16.71
C LEU A 76 10.95 19.38 -17.59
N ILE A 77 11.50 20.51 -17.12
CA ILE A 77 11.59 21.75 -17.90
C ILE A 77 13.06 22.05 -18.18
N LYS A 78 13.39 22.30 -19.45
CA LYS A 78 14.74 22.70 -19.86
C LYS A 78 15.07 24.06 -19.26
N GLY A 79 16.16 24.18 -18.51
CA GLY A 79 16.49 25.42 -17.77
C GLY A 79 16.63 26.68 -18.64
N ALA A 80 17.02 26.56 -19.91
CA ALA A 80 17.05 27.71 -20.84
C ALA A 80 15.65 28.28 -21.09
N VAL A 81 14.62 27.43 -21.14
CA VAL A 81 13.22 27.84 -21.32
C VAL A 81 12.76 28.76 -20.20
N LEU A 82 13.13 28.44 -18.95
CA LEU A 82 12.84 29.28 -17.79
C LEU A 82 13.53 30.65 -17.85
N ARG A 83 14.73 30.73 -18.43
CA ARG A 83 15.50 31.98 -18.52
C ARG A 83 15.08 32.85 -19.70
N ASP A 84 14.72 32.23 -20.81
CA ASP A 84 14.57 32.92 -22.09
C ASP A 84 13.11 33.18 -22.46
N GLU A 85 12.22 32.24 -22.14
CA GLU A 85 10.81 32.24 -22.57
C GLU A 85 9.85 32.47 -21.40
N LEU A 86 10.06 31.80 -20.27
CA LEU A 86 9.23 31.86 -19.05
C LEU A 86 9.82 32.83 -18.01
N LYS A 87 10.03 34.10 -18.40
CA LYS A 87 10.73 35.10 -17.55
C LYS A 87 9.93 35.64 -16.37
N GLU A 88 8.60 35.54 -16.43
CA GLU A 88 7.74 36.03 -15.37
C GLU A 88 7.91 35.21 -14.08
N ARG A 89 7.57 35.78 -12.92
CA ARG A 89 7.69 35.06 -11.64
C ARG A 89 6.42 34.31 -11.24
N LYS A 90 5.27 34.67 -11.83
CA LYS A 90 3.94 34.23 -11.39
C LYS A 90 3.35 33.16 -12.31
N HIS A 91 4.16 32.17 -12.71
CA HIS A 91 3.70 31.12 -13.63
C HIS A 91 2.59 30.22 -13.06
N PHE A 92 2.52 30.10 -11.74
CA PHE A 92 1.54 29.27 -11.03
C PHE A 92 0.37 30.07 -10.47
N VAL A 93 0.28 31.37 -10.80
CA VAL A 93 -0.73 32.26 -10.21
C VAL A 93 -1.49 32.94 -11.32
N LEU A 94 -2.75 32.52 -11.49
CA LEU A 94 -3.73 33.17 -12.35
C LEU A 94 -5.07 33.15 -11.63
N GLU A 95 -5.78 34.28 -11.63
CA GLU A 95 -7.02 34.42 -10.84
C GLU A 95 -8.01 33.29 -11.16
N LYS A 96 -8.49 32.62 -10.09
CA LYS A 96 -9.50 31.54 -10.12
C LYS A 96 -9.08 30.22 -10.77
N LEU A 97 -7.83 30.06 -11.24
CA LEU A 97 -7.31 28.77 -11.71
C LEU A 97 -6.46 28.12 -10.61
N ASP A 98 -6.42 26.79 -10.58
CA ASP A 98 -5.43 26.08 -9.77
C ASP A 98 -4.01 26.30 -10.31
N PRO A 99 -2.97 26.14 -9.47
CA PRO A 99 -1.59 26.39 -9.85
C PRO A 99 -1.10 25.62 -11.09
N ASP A 100 -1.51 24.36 -11.26
CA ASP A 100 -1.07 23.52 -12.37
C ASP A 100 -1.77 23.93 -13.67
N MET A 101 -3.06 24.24 -13.60
CA MET A 101 -3.78 24.81 -14.74
C MET A 101 -3.21 26.17 -15.14
N ALA A 102 -2.83 27.02 -14.17
CA ALA A 102 -2.21 28.30 -14.42
C ALA A 102 -0.86 28.15 -15.17
N LEU A 103 0.01 27.24 -14.70
CA LEU A 103 1.28 26.94 -15.39
C LEU A 103 1.03 26.48 -16.82
N CYS A 104 0.17 25.48 -16.99
CA CYS A 104 -0.13 24.92 -18.30
C CYS A 104 -0.73 25.97 -19.24
N ARG A 105 -1.61 26.84 -18.73
CA ARG A 105 -2.20 27.93 -19.48
C ARG A 105 -1.15 28.95 -19.91
N HIS A 106 -0.29 29.40 -19.00
CA HIS A 106 0.80 30.31 -19.36
C HIS A 106 1.72 29.70 -20.42
N ALA A 107 2.08 28.42 -20.30
CA ALA A 107 2.88 27.74 -21.32
C ALA A 107 2.20 27.76 -22.70
N ARG A 108 0.88 27.51 -22.77
CA ARG A 108 0.10 27.55 -24.03
C ARG A 108 -0.11 28.95 -24.58
N GLU A 109 -0.21 29.96 -23.72
CA GLU A 109 -0.54 31.34 -24.09
C GLU A 109 0.68 32.24 -24.30
N LEU A 110 1.90 31.78 -23.98
CA LEU A 110 3.14 32.52 -24.24
C LEU A 110 3.18 33.06 -25.67
N THR A 111 2.90 34.34 -25.82
CA THR A 111 3.16 35.08 -27.06
C THR A 111 4.48 35.81 -26.87
N ASN A 112 5.48 35.49 -27.68
CA ASN A 112 6.66 36.34 -27.79
C ASN A 112 6.21 37.79 -28.09
N HIS A 113 6.32 38.69 -27.11
CA HIS A 113 6.17 40.13 -27.29
C HIS A 113 7.37 40.68 -28.06
N ARG A 114 7.51 40.32 -29.34
CA ARG A 114 8.39 40.99 -30.30
C ARG A 114 7.82 40.85 -31.71
N GLU A 115 6.85 41.70 -32.02
CA GLU A 115 6.61 42.21 -33.37
C GLU A 115 6.00 43.60 -33.17
N LYS A 116 6.88 44.61 -33.10
CA LYS A 116 6.51 46.02 -33.25
C LYS A 116 6.35 46.28 -34.75
N ASP A 117 5.38 45.66 -35.39
CA ASP A 117 4.94 46.08 -36.73
C ASP A 117 3.45 45.74 -36.86
N SER A 118 2.65 46.78 -37.06
CA SER A 118 1.19 46.74 -37.13
C SER A 118 0.73 45.82 -38.27
N PRO A 119 -0.18 44.85 -38.03
CA PRO A 119 -0.74 44.05 -39.11
C PRO A 119 -1.83 44.84 -39.86
N ASN A 120 -1.76 44.79 -41.19
CA ASN A 120 -2.77 45.30 -42.12
C ASN A 120 -4.07 44.46 -42.05
N PRO A 121 -5.28 45.02 -42.24
CA PRO A 121 -6.55 44.33 -41.96
C PRO A 121 -6.90 43.11 -42.84
N GLU A 122 -6.12 42.80 -43.87
CA GLU A 122 -6.54 41.84 -44.91
C GLU A 122 -5.92 40.43 -44.81
N THR A 123 -5.14 40.12 -43.77
CA THR A 123 -4.41 38.81 -43.69
C THR A 123 -4.71 37.96 -42.45
N PHE A 124 -5.72 38.31 -41.66
CA PHE A 124 -6.02 37.59 -40.41
C PHE A 124 -7.06 36.50 -40.65
N HIS A 125 -6.65 35.23 -40.74
CA HIS A 125 -7.32 34.13 -40.01
C HIS A 125 -6.73 32.72 -40.22
N MET A 126 -5.76 32.50 -41.12
CA MET A 126 -5.36 31.10 -41.44
C MET A 126 -3.88 30.73 -41.32
N LEU A 127 -2.98 31.59 -40.83
CA LEU A 127 -1.53 31.28 -40.78
C LEU A 127 -0.81 31.73 -39.50
N ARG A 128 -1.46 31.69 -38.33
CA ARG A 128 -0.72 31.83 -37.06
C ARG A 128 -0.19 30.47 -36.62
N VAL A 129 1.12 30.28 -36.73
CA VAL A 129 1.85 29.22 -36.00
C VAL A 129 1.44 29.31 -34.52
N PRO A 130 1.13 28.19 -33.84
CA PRO A 130 0.84 28.22 -32.41
C PRO A 130 1.99 28.93 -31.70
N LYS A 131 1.72 30.10 -31.11
CA LYS A 131 2.76 30.90 -30.45
C LYS A 131 3.17 30.32 -29.09
N GLY A 132 2.32 29.46 -28.52
CA GLY A 132 2.54 28.77 -27.26
C GLY A 132 3.58 27.66 -27.29
N MET A 133 4.06 27.31 -26.10
CA MET A 133 5.02 26.24 -25.88
C MET A 133 4.31 24.90 -25.77
N PHE A 134 4.79 23.91 -26.54
CA PHE A 134 4.30 22.54 -26.42
C PHE A 134 4.77 21.90 -25.12
N MET A 135 3.82 21.23 -24.47
CA MET A 135 4.04 20.36 -23.32
C MET A 135 3.87 18.93 -23.78
N TYR A 136 4.82 18.07 -23.44
CA TYR A 136 4.81 16.70 -23.89
C TYR A 136 4.60 15.72 -22.73
N VAL A 137 3.85 14.64 -22.97
CA VAL A 137 3.90 13.45 -22.12
C VAL A 137 4.46 12.28 -22.93
N THR A 138 5.26 11.43 -22.30
CA THR A 138 5.73 10.19 -22.94
C THR A 138 5.29 8.97 -22.16
N ASN A 139 4.78 7.97 -22.90
CA ASN A 139 4.43 6.65 -22.40
C ASN A 139 5.28 5.55 -23.08
N ARG A 140 6.47 5.92 -23.59
CA ARG A 140 7.41 4.98 -24.23
C ARG A 140 7.98 3.93 -23.30
N HIS A 141 7.95 4.21 -22.01
CA HIS A 141 8.37 3.30 -20.95
C HIS A 141 7.33 3.35 -19.84
N GLU A 142 7.30 2.30 -19.03
CA GLU A 142 6.68 2.37 -17.72
C GLU A 142 7.60 3.18 -16.80
N PHE A 143 7.07 4.24 -16.21
CA PHE A 143 7.84 5.15 -15.36
C PHE A 143 7.51 5.01 -13.88
N GLY A 144 6.24 4.74 -13.56
CA GLY A 144 5.74 4.72 -12.22
C GLY A 144 4.22 4.85 -12.16
N ARG A 145 3.73 5.23 -10.99
CA ARG A 145 2.30 5.33 -10.69
C ARG A 145 2.00 6.56 -9.82
N LEU A 146 0.73 6.94 -9.77
CA LEU A 146 0.21 7.95 -8.86
C LEU A 146 -0.39 7.28 -7.62
N ILE A 147 -0.01 7.78 -6.45
CA ILE A 147 -0.57 7.41 -5.15
C ILE A 147 -1.90 8.15 -4.97
N SER A 148 -2.93 7.45 -4.52
CA SER A 148 -4.19 8.05 -4.09
C SER A 148 -4.00 8.72 -2.74
N THR A 149 -4.00 10.05 -2.70
CA THR A 149 -4.02 10.85 -1.46
C THR A 149 -5.45 11.23 -1.06
N ALA A 150 -6.45 10.77 -1.82
CA ALA A 150 -7.85 11.02 -1.51
C ALA A 150 -8.24 10.32 -0.21
N ASN A 151 -8.88 11.05 0.69
CA ASN A 151 -9.36 10.53 1.99
C ASN A 151 -8.27 9.90 2.87
N PHE A 152 -7.00 10.29 2.71
CA PHE A 152 -5.91 9.78 3.55
C PHE A 152 -6.10 10.25 5.00
N ASN A 153 -6.35 9.31 5.92
CA ASN A 153 -6.57 9.62 7.32
C ASN A 153 -5.24 9.72 8.09
N THR A 154 -4.90 10.91 8.58
CA THR A 154 -3.67 11.18 9.34
C THR A 154 -3.84 11.03 10.86
N SER A 155 -4.97 10.50 11.35
CA SER A 155 -5.25 10.41 12.79
C SER A 155 -4.63 9.19 13.48
N HIS A 156 -4.22 8.18 12.72
CA HIS A 156 -3.61 6.96 13.25
C HIS A 156 -2.13 7.17 13.56
N TYR A 157 -1.55 6.36 14.45
CA TYR A 157 -0.11 6.46 14.75
C TYR A 157 0.71 6.09 13.50
N ASN A 158 0.30 5.03 12.80
CA ASN A 158 0.84 4.58 11.52
C ASN A 158 -0.26 4.52 10.43
N SER A 159 -0.65 5.68 9.90
CA SER A 159 -1.73 5.83 8.89
C SER A 159 -1.62 4.96 7.65
N ASP A 160 -0.40 4.64 7.22
CA ASP A 160 -0.17 3.82 6.03
C ASP A 160 -0.70 2.39 6.19
N LEU A 161 -0.84 1.88 7.43
CA LEU A 161 -1.42 0.56 7.69
C LEU A 161 -2.83 0.43 7.11
N TRP A 162 -3.60 1.54 7.07
CA TRP A 162 -4.96 1.60 6.52
C TRP A 162 -5.03 1.76 4.99
N GLN A 163 -3.90 1.85 4.30
CA GLN A 163 -3.86 2.13 2.86
C GLN A 163 -4.04 0.91 1.96
N ILE A 164 -4.35 -0.27 2.52
CA ILE A 164 -4.47 -1.53 1.76
C ILE A 164 -5.52 -1.44 0.64
N PHE A 165 -6.57 -0.63 0.80
CA PHE A 165 -7.62 -0.45 -0.22
C PHE A 165 -7.31 0.65 -1.24
N GLU A 166 -6.83 1.80 -0.78
CA GLU A 166 -6.60 2.97 -1.64
C GLU A 166 -5.32 2.83 -2.47
N ASN A 167 -4.27 2.26 -1.89
CA ASN A 167 -2.95 2.11 -2.48
C ASN A 167 -2.41 0.67 -2.32
N PRO A 168 -3.10 -0.35 -2.86
CA PRO A 168 -2.79 -1.76 -2.59
C PRO A 168 -1.39 -2.19 -3.02
N VAL A 169 -0.88 -1.62 -4.12
CA VAL A 169 0.47 -1.97 -4.63
C VAL A 169 1.55 -1.44 -3.69
N ASP A 170 1.48 -0.16 -3.34
CA ASP A 170 2.41 0.49 -2.41
C ASP A 170 2.32 -0.13 -1.01
N TRP A 171 1.11 -0.42 -0.54
CA TRP A 171 0.88 -1.13 0.73
C TRP A 171 1.53 -2.51 0.72
N LYS A 172 1.35 -3.29 -0.35
CA LYS A 172 1.96 -4.62 -0.50
C LYS A 172 3.49 -4.53 -0.52
N GLU A 173 4.06 -3.61 -1.30
CA GLU A 173 5.52 -3.41 -1.35
C GLU A 173 6.11 -3.01 0.02
N LYS A 174 5.35 -2.24 0.80
CA LYS A 174 5.76 -1.78 2.14
C LYS A 174 5.63 -2.86 3.22
N TYR A 175 4.52 -3.61 3.20
CA TYR A 175 4.11 -4.42 4.35
C TYR A 175 4.15 -5.94 4.13
N ILE A 176 4.08 -6.43 2.90
CA ILE A 176 4.13 -7.87 2.63
C ILE A 176 5.57 -8.30 2.42
N HIS A 177 5.93 -9.42 3.03
CA HIS A 177 7.30 -9.93 3.00
C HIS A 177 7.76 -10.16 1.54
N PRO A 178 8.97 -9.73 1.16
CA PRO A 178 9.44 -9.81 -0.23
C PRO A 178 9.49 -11.25 -0.78
N ASN A 179 9.74 -12.24 0.08
CA ASN A 179 9.71 -13.67 -0.28
C ASN A 179 8.29 -14.30 -0.26
N TYR A 180 7.22 -13.55 0.02
CA TYR A 180 5.86 -14.12 0.08
C TYR A 180 5.47 -14.83 -1.23
N THR A 181 5.77 -14.24 -2.38
CA THR A 181 5.44 -14.85 -3.69
C THR A 181 6.17 -16.16 -3.94
N ARG A 182 7.35 -16.37 -3.33
CA ARG A 182 8.15 -17.59 -3.45
C ARG A 182 7.47 -18.80 -2.81
N ILE A 183 6.47 -18.60 -1.93
CA ILE A 183 5.59 -19.67 -1.43
C ILE A 183 4.94 -20.39 -2.62
N PHE A 184 4.47 -19.64 -3.62
CA PHE A 184 3.72 -20.20 -4.74
C PHE A 184 4.61 -20.72 -5.86
N THR A 185 5.75 -20.06 -6.12
CA THR A 185 6.64 -20.41 -7.24
C THR A 185 7.74 -21.41 -6.88
N GLU A 186 8.27 -21.35 -5.66
CA GLU A 186 9.44 -22.13 -5.22
C GLU A 186 9.13 -23.05 -4.03
N ASN A 187 7.87 -23.15 -3.62
CA ASN A 187 7.46 -23.84 -2.39
C ASN A 187 8.24 -23.36 -1.15
N TYR A 188 8.46 -22.04 -1.04
CA TYR A 188 9.14 -21.41 0.10
C TYR A 188 8.21 -21.37 1.34
N LEU A 189 7.89 -22.54 1.87
CA LEU A 189 7.14 -22.76 3.11
C LEU A 189 7.72 -24.00 3.82
N GLU A 190 7.58 -24.04 5.13
CA GLU A 190 8.06 -25.16 5.96
C GLU A 190 6.88 -25.85 6.65
N GLU A 191 7.05 -27.12 7.01
CA GLU A 191 6.08 -27.87 7.83
C GLU A 191 6.80 -28.39 9.09
N PRO A 192 7.05 -27.52 10.09
CA PRO A 192 7.80 -27.87 11.29
C PRO A 192 7.12 -28.93 12.18
N CYS A 193 5.78 -29.00 12.14
CA CYS A 193 4.98 -30.04 12.80
C CYS A 193 3.92 -30.56 11.80
N PRO A 194 3.41 -31.79 11.95
CA PRO A 194 2.40 -32.33 11.04
C PRO A 194 1.19 -31.39 10.89
N ASP A 195 0.84 -31.04 9.65
CA ASP A 195 -0.24 -30.10 9.29
C ASP A 195 -0.10 -28.68 9.90
N VAL A 196 1.13 -28.29 10.26
CA VAL A 196 1.47 -26.93 10.72
C VAL A 196 2.40 -26.30 9.69
N PHE A 197 1.86 -25.40 8.87
CA PHE A 197 2.59 -24.76 7.77
C PHE A 197 3.13 -23.40 8.20
N TRP A 198 4.40 -23.11 7.90
CA TRP A 198 5.11 -21.92 8.35
C TRP A 198 5.72 -21.16 7.17
N PHE A 199 5.36 -19.89 7.02
CA PHE A 199 5.68 -19.10 5.82
C PHE A 199 5.85 -17.61 6.12
N PRO A 200 6.63 -16.86 5.31
CA PRO A 200 6.77 -15.43 5.49
C PRO A 200 5.52 -14.68 5.00
N VAL A 201 5.06 -13.68 5.74
CA VAL A 201 3.89 -12.89 5.34
C VAL A 201 4.09 -11.39 5.46
N PHE A 202 4.69 -10.91 6.55
CA PHE A 202 4.88 -9.48 6.81
C PHE A 202 6.35 -9.08 6.75
N THR A 203 6.62 -7.83 6.34
CA THR A 203 7.92 -7.19 6.52
C THR A 203 8.14 -6.88 8.01
N GLU A 204 9.39 -6.70 8.43
CA GLU A 204 9.67 -6.26 9.80
C GLU A 204 8.95 -4.95 10.14
N ARG A 205 8.91 -4.03 9.17
CA ARG A 205 8.21 -2.75 9.26
C ARG A 205 6.71 -2.90 9.52
N ALA A 206 6.04 -3.85 8.86
CA ALA A 206 4.62 -4.12 9.13
C ALA A 206 4.41 -4.59 10.57
N CYS A 207 5.30 -5.44 11.06
CA CYS A 207 5.24 -5.92 12.43
C CYS A 207 5.47 -4.80 13.45
N ASP A 208 6.48 -3.96 13.23
CA ASP A 208 6.81 -2.84 14.11
C ASP A 208 5.67 -1.82 14.15
N GLU A 209 5.20 -1.37 12.99
CA GLU A 209 4.14 -0.36 12.91
C GLU A 209 2.81 -0.89 13.52
N LEU A 210 2.51 -2.18 13.38
CA LEU A 210 1.34 -2.80 14.03
C LEU A 210 1.48 -2.86 15.55
N VAL A 211 2.66 -3.24 16.08
CA VAL A 211 2.91 -3.27 17.53
C VAL A 211 2.85 -1.86 18.11
N GLU A 212 3.42 -0.87 17.42
CA GLU A 212 3.36 0.54 17.81
C GLU A 212 1.92 1.04 17.91
N GLU A 213 1.06 0.70 16.95
CA GLU A 213 -0.36 1.09 16.97
C GLU A 213 -1.10 0.45 18.17
N MET A 214 -0.82 -0.82 18.46
CA MET A 214 -1.40 -1.54 19.60
C MET A 214 -0.95 -0.93 20.94
N GLU A 215 0.34 -0.62 21.08
CA GLU A 215 0.86 0.05 22.28
C GLU A 215 0.36 1.49 22.41
N HIS A 216 0.18 2.21 21.30
CA HIS A 216 -0.40 3.55 21.29
C HIS A 216 -1.85 3.54 21.79
N TYR A 217 -2.64 2.53 21.40
CA TYR A 217 -3.99 2.34 21.95
C TYR A 217 -3.96 1.97 23.44
N GLY A 218 -3.01 1.11 23.85
CA GLY A 218 -2.62 0.86 25.24
C GLY A 218 -3.63 0.14 26.13
N SER A 219 -4.89 -0.04 25.68
CA SER A 219 -5.97 -0.64 26.49
C SER A 219 -6.03 -2.16 26.33
N TRP A 220 -5.00 -2.83 26.85
CA TRP A 220 -4.85 -4.29 26.87
C TRP A 220 -5.78 -4.96 27.90
N SER A 221 -6.41 -6.08 27.53
CA SER A 221 -7.47 -6.76 28.30
C SER A 221 -7.06 -7.30 29.69
N GLY A 222 -5.78 -7.61 29.87
CA GLY A 222 -5.23 -8.20 31.07
C GLY A 222 -5.44 -9.69 31.27
N GLY A 223 -5.94 -10.42 30.27
CA GLY A 223 -6.07 -11.88 30.35
C GLY A 223 -7.12 -12.36 31.35
N ASN A 224 -8.16 -11.55 31.60
CA ASN A 224 -9.27 -11.91 32.47
C ASN A 224 -10.36 -12.67 31.70
N HIS A 225 -11.02 -13.62 32.37
CA HIS A 225 -12.09 -14.43 31.78
C HIS A 225 -13.35 -13.61 31.42
N GLU A 226 -13.59 -12.49 32.09
CA GLU A 226 -14.71 -11.61 31.76
C GLU A 226 -14.27 -10.60 30.70
N ASP A 227 -14.79 -10.75 29.49
CA ASP A 227 -14.51 -9.84 28.39
C ASP A 227 -15.80 -9.23 27.82
N LYS A 228 -16.05 -7.97 28.18
CA LYS A 228 -17.20 -7.18 27.70
C LYS A 228 -17.14 -6.88 26.20
N ARG A 229 -16.01 -7.13 25.53
CA ARG A 229 -15.79 -6.88 24.10
C ARG A 229 -16.31 -8.03 23.22
N ILE A 230 -16.46 -9.23 23.78
CA ILE A 230 -16.88 -10.44 23.06
C ILE A 230 -18.37 -10.72 23.33
N THR A 231 -19.10 -11.15 22.29
CA THR A 231 -20.51 -11.55 22.43
C THR A 231 -20.62 -12.77 23.35
N GLY A 232 -21.18 -12.57 24.55
CA GLY A 232 -21.29 -13.61 25.58
C GLY A 232 -20.51 -13.33 26.87
N GLY A 233 -19.59 -12.34 26.86
CA GLY A 233 -18.97 -11.80 28.08
C GLY A 233 -17.95 -12.71 28.78
N TYR A 234 -17.72 -13.93 28.29
CA TYR A 234 -16.85 -14.91 28.93
C TYR A 234 -15.92 -15.58 27.93
N GLU A 235 -14.62 -15.44 28.17
CA GLU A 235 -13.57 -16.08 27.38
C GLU A 235 -13.07 -17.34 28.11
N THR A 236 -13.20 -18.49 27.45
CA THR A 236 -12.80 -19.76 28.06
C THR A 236 -11.28 -19.85 28.22
N VAL A 237 -10.50 -19.15 27.41
CA VAL A 237 -9.03 -19.15 27.44
C VAL A 237 -8.53 -17.71 27.21
N PRO A 238 -8.50 -16.87 28.26
CA PRO A 238 -8.27 -15.45 28.07
C PRO A 238 -6.82 -15.12 27.75
N THR A 239 -6.63 -14.09 26.92
CA THR A 239 -5.32 -13.53 26.56
C THR A 239 -5.26 -12.03 26.85
N ASP A 240 -4.07 -11.52 27.18
CA ASP A 240 -3.80 -10.08 27.28
C ASP A 240 -3.64 -9.50 25.87
N ASP A 241 -4.75 -8.98 25.34
CA ASP A 241 -4.89 -8.71 23.91
C ASP A 241 -5.64 -7.41 23.59
N ILE A 242 -5.49 -7.00 22.33
CA ILE A 242 -6.26 -5.95 21.67
C ILE A 242 -6.80 -6.52 20.36
N HIS A 243 -8.12 -6.43 20.17
CA HIS A 243 -8.77 -6.84 18.93
C HIS A 243 -8.61 -5.77 17.85
N MET A 244 -8.46 -6.18 16.59
CA MET A 244 -8.36 -5.27 15.44
C MET A 244 -9.55 -4.30 15.36
N LYS A 245 -10.74 -4.75 15.77
CA LYS A 245 -11.95 -3.91 15.84
C LYS A 245 -11.82 -2.74 16.82
N GLN A 246 -11.06 -2.88 17.91
CA GLN A 246 -10.89 -1.82 18.91
C GLN A 246 -10.11 -0.63 18.37
N ILE A 247 -9.18 -0.88 17.45
CA ILE A 247 -8.40 0.16 16.77
C ILE A 247 -8.98 0.54 15.40
N GLY A 248 -10.14 -0.02 15.02
CA GLY A 248 -10.78 0.24 13.73
C GLY A 248 -9.99 -0.30 12.53
N TYR A 249 -9.30 -1.43 12.70
CA TYR A 249 -8.48 -2.10 11.68
C TYR A 249 -9.07 -3.44 11.18
N ASP A 250 -10.33 -3.73 11.55
CA ASP A 250 -10.97 -5.01 11.25
C ASP A 250 -11.20 -5.25 9.75
N LYS A 251 -11.54 -4.20 8.99
CA LYS A 251 -11.81 -4.30 7.56
C LYS A 251 -10.53 -4.56 6.77
N GLU A 252 -9.49 -3.81 7.10
CA GLU A 252 -8.15 -3.89 6.51
C GLU A 252 -7.55 -5.26 6.80
N TRP A 253 -7.65 -5.74 8.05
CA TRP A 253 -7.17 -7.06 8.43
C TRP A 253 -7.92 -8.20 7.73
N LEU A 254 -9.25 -8.10 7.61
CA LEU A 254 -10.03 -9.07 6.84
C LEU A 254 -9.67 -9.08 5.36
N HIS A 255 -9.37 -7.92 4.78
CA HIS A 255 -8.88 -7.86 3.40
C HIS A 255 -7.48 -8.50 3.28
N PHE A 256 -6.59 -8.25 4.24
CA PHE A 256 -5.31 -8.93 4.33
C PHE A 256 -5.47 -10.46 4.37
N ILE A 257 -6.38 -11.00 5.19
CA ILE A 257 -6.65 -12.45 5.24
C ILE A 257 -7.07 -12.97 3.86
N ARG A 258 -8.00 -12.29 3.20
CA ARG A 258 -8.52 -12.72 1.89
C ARG A 258 -7.46 -12.69 0.80
N GLU A 259 -6.63 -11.65 0.77
CA GLU A 259 -5.63 -11.45 -0.30
C GLU A 259 -4.35 -12.26 -0.06
N PHE A 260 -3.93 -12.46 1.20
CA PHE A 260 -2.60 -13.01 1.50
C PHE A 260 -2.61 -14.32 2.30
N ILE A 261 -3.71 -14.69 2.95
CA ILE A 261 -3.78 -15.92 3.74
C ILE A 261 -4.61 -16.99 3.02
N SER A 262 -5.76 -16.62 2.44
CA SER A 262 -6.60 -17.54 1.69
C SER A 262 -5.87 -18.26 0.55
N PRO A 263 -5.01 -17.61 -0.26
CA PRO A 263 -4.25 -18.30 -1.30
C PRO A 263 -3.25 -19.33 -0.75
N VAL A 264 -2.61 -19.04 0.39
CA VAL A 264 -1.70 -19.97 1.06
C VAL A 264 -2.47 -21.19 1.57
N THR A 265 -3.64 -20.95 2.18
CA THR A 265 -4.54 -22.02 2.65
C THR A 265 -4.92 -22.97 1.54
N LEU A 266 -5.32 -22.44 0.37
CA LEU A 266 -5.67 -23.25 -0.80
C LEU A 266 -4.49 -24.09 -1.31
N LYS A 267 -3.25 -23.57 -1.18
CA LYS A 267 -2.03 -24.28 -1.57
C LYS A 267 -1.74 -25.46 -0.63
N VAL A 268 -1.83 -25.25 0.68
CA VAL A 268 -1.40 -26.25 1.68
C VAL A 268 -2.51 -27.25 2.03
N PHE A 269 -3.77 -26.83 1.99
CA PHE A 269 -4.94 -27.68 2.19
C PHE A 269 -5.71 -27.86 0.88
N SER A 270 -5.18 -28.72 0.00
CA SER A 270 -5.80 -29.02 -1.29
C SER A 270 -7.25 -29.47 -1.13
N GLY A 271 -8.17 -28.76 -1.81
CA GLY A 271 -9.61 -29.03 -1.74
C GLY A 271 -10.38 -28.20 -0.70
N TYR A 272 -9.68 -27.44 0.15
CA TYR A 272 -10.32 -26.50 1.07
C TYR A 272 -10.37 -25.09 0.47
N TYR A 273 -11.57 -24.49 0.47
CA TYR A 273 -11.81 -23.16 -0.07
C TYR A 273 -12.36 -22.25 1.02
N THR A 274 -11.51 -21.36 1.53
CA THR A 274 -11.89 -20.37 2.54
C THR A 274 -12.47 -19.11 1.90
N LYS A 275 -13.45 -18.48 2.58
CA LYS A 275 -13.92 -17.13 2.26
C LYS A 275 -13.12 -16.04 2.99
N GLY A 276 -12.10 -16.43 3.77
CA GLY A 276 -11.29 -15.52 4.59
C GLY A 276 -12.15 -14.76 5.59
N TYR A 277 -13.07 -15.46 6.27
CA TYR A 277 -13.91 -14.85 7.29
C TYR A 277 -13.34 -15.14 8.68
N ALA A 278 -13.13 -14.11 9.49
CA ALA A 278 -12.63 -14.24 10.85
C ALA A 278 -13.30 -13.22 11.76
N VAL A 279 -13.90 -13.69 12.86
CA VAL A 279 -14.51 -12.80 13.87
C VAL A 279 -13.49 -12.38 14.91
N MET A 280 -12.59 -13.29 15.28
CA MET A 280 -11.60 -13.07 16.32
C MET A 280 -10.25 -12.80 15.65
N ASN A 281 -9.91 -11.52 15.55
CA ASN A 281 -8.63 -11.01 15.05
C ASN A 281 -8.04 -10.09 16.11
N PHE A 282 -6.88 -10.45 16.65
CA PHE A 282 -6.32 -9.77 17.81
C PHE A 282 -4.80 -9.91 17.87
N VAL A 283 -4.16 -8.96 18.54
CA VAL A 283 -2.74 -9.04 18.91
C VAL A 283 -2.66 -9.39 20.38
N VAL A 284 -1.87 -10.41 20.70
CA VAL A 284 -1.60 -10.86 22.08
C VAL A 284 -0.24 -10.35 22.52
N LYS A 285 -0.16 -9.92 23.78
CA LYS A 285 1.06 -9.49 24.46
C LYS A 285 1.38 -10.46 25.60
N TYR A 286 2.48 -11.18 25.48
CA TYR A 286 2.99 -12.00 26.59
C TYR A 286 4.12 -11.27 27.31
N THR A 287 4.02 -11.21 28.63
CA THR A 287 5.06 -10.68 29.52
C THR A 287 5.22 -11.57 30.75
N PRO A 288 6.44 -11.72 31.31
CA PRO A 288 6.66 -12.54 32.50
C PRO A 288 5.81 -12.11 33.71
N GLY A 289 5.55 -10.81 33.84
CA GLY A 289 4.88 -10.22 35.02
C GLY A 289 3.35 -10.16 34.95
N ARG A 290 2.72 -10.46 33.80
CA ARG A 290 1.26 -10.37 33.63
C ARG A 290 0.67 -11.67 33.10
N GLN A 291 0.92 -11.99 31.84
CA GLN A 291 0.54 -13.26 31.24
C GLN A 291 1.72 -13.80 30.43
N ALA A 292 2.42 -14.80 30.96
CA ALA A 292 3.63 -15.33 30.35
C ALA A 292 3.38 -16.47 29.36
N TYR A 293 2.29 -17.22 29.55
CA TYR A 293 1.97 -18.45 28.81
C TYR A 293 0.48 -18.56 28.53
N LEU A 294 0.10 -19.53 27.70
CA LEU A 294 -1.28 -19.88 27.43
C LEU A 294 -1.47 -21.38 27.58
N ARG A 295 -2.44 -21.77 28.42
CA ARG A 295 -2.70 -23.19 28.74
C ARG A 295 -3.13 -24.00 27.50
N PRO A 296 -3.00 -25.33 27.51
CA PRO A 296 -3.45 -26.18 26.42
C PRO A 296 -4.93 -25.94 26.05
N HIS A 297 -5.22 -25.70 24.78
CA HIS A 297 -6.57 -25.45 24.28
C HIS A 297 -6.73 -25.77 22.78
N HIS A 298 -7.98 -25.72 22.32
CA HIS A 298 -8.35 -25.67 20.91
C HIS A 298 -8.88 -24.30 20.57
N ASP A 299 -8.68 -23.90 19.33
CA ASP A 299 -9.24 -22.65 18.81
C ASP A 299 -10.65 -22.89 18.31
N SER A 300 -11.50 -21.87 18.44
CA SER A 300 -12.81 -21.88 17.80
C SER A 300 -12.69 -21.42 16.34
N SER A 301 -11.92 -22.17 15.54
CA SER A 301 -11.66 -21.92 14.12
C SER A 301 -11.62 -23.23 13.33
N THR A 302 -11.84 -23.17 12.01
CA THR A 302 -11.43 -24.28 11.14
C THR A 302 -9.92 -24.34 11.07
N PHE A 303 -9.28 -23.18 10.83
CA PHE A 303 -7.84 -23.03 10.92
C PHE A 303 -7.46 -21.69 11.56
N THR A 304 -6.30 -21.67 12.19
CA THR A 304 -5.75 -20.49 12.86
C THR A 304 -4.46 -20.08 12.16
N ILE A 305 -4.26 -18.77 12.03
CA ILE A 305 -2.95 -18.20 11.74
C ILE A 305 -2.40 -17.51 12.97
N ASN A 306 -1.08 -17.60 13.14
CA ASN A 306 -0.34 -16.95 14.20
C ASN A 306 0.93 -16.33 13.62
N VAL A 307 0.99 -15.01 13.62
CA VAL A 307 2.08 -14.21 13.04
C VAL A 307 2.96 -13.66 14.16
N ALA A 308 4.26 -13.92 14.11
CA ALA A 308 5.20 -13.34 15.05
C ALA A 308 5.49 -11.88 14.70
N LEU A 309 5.30 -10.96 15.65
CA LEU A 309 5.47 -9.52 15.42
C LEU A 309 6.80 -8.98 15.94
N ASN A 310 7.52 -9.73 16.76
CA ASN A 310 8.85 -9.34 17.22
C ASN A 310 9.79 -10.54 17.35
N SER A 311 11.06 -10.28 17.66
CA SER A 311 12.16 -11.22 17.48
C SER A 311 12.54 -11.92 18.79
N LYS A 312 12.51 -13.26 18.78
CA LYS A 312 13.07 -14.06 19.87
C LYS A 312 14.58 -13.83 19.96
N GLY A 313 15.10 -13.73 21.18
CA GLY A 313 16.52 -13.49 21.44
C GLY A 313 16.85 -12.01 21.62
N THR A 314 16.14 -11.13 20.92
CA THR A 314 16.31 -9.66 21.00
C THR A 314 15.25 -9.03 21.89
N ASP A 315 13.98 -9.25 21.59
CA ASP A 315 12.85 -8.58 22.25
C ASP A 315 12.27 -9.40 23.41
N PHE A 316 12.41 -10.73 23.34
CA PHE A 316 11.96 -11.67 24.37
C PHE A 316 12.77 -12.96 24.41
N GLN A 317 12.68 -13.68 25.54
CA GLN A 317 13.24 -15.01 25.76
C GLN A 317 12.14 -16.02 26.09
N GLY A 318 12.41 -17.31 25.84
CA GLY A 318 11.40 -18.36 25.94
C GLY A 318 10.35 -18.26 24.82
N GLY A 319 9.11 -18.59 25.13
CA GLY A 319 8.00 -18.52 24.18
C GLY A 319 8.00 -19.66 23.15
N GLY A 320 7.05 -19.56 22.23
CA GLY A 320 6.78 -20.56 21.20
C GLY A 320 5.34 -21.08 21.26
N CYS A 321 5.09 -22.17 20.54
CA CYS A 321 3.84 -22.91 20.53
C CYS A 321 4.15 -24.41 20.55
N ARG A 322 3.48 -25.18 21.39
CA ARG A 322 3.64 -26.65 21.44
C ARG A 322 2.33 -27.33 21.08
N PHE A 323 2.40 -28.29 20.17
CA PHE A 323 1.29 -29.14 19.76
C PHE A 323 1.38 -30.51 20.45
N HIS A 324 0.47 -30.77 21.39
CA HIS A 324 0.57 -31.91 22.31
C HIS A 324 0.45 -33.26 21.61
N ARG A 325 -0.49 -33.40 20.67
CA ARG A 325 -0.73 -34.66 19.95
C ARG A 325 0.48 -35.14 19.16
N TYR A 326 1.35 -34.22 18.76
CA TYR A 326 2.54 -34.52 17.95
C TYR A 326 3.85 -34.43 18.74
N ASN A 327 3.79 -34.06 20.02
CA ASN A 327 4.95 -33.71 20.84
C ASN A 327 5.96 -32.81 20.08
N CYS A 328 5.43 -31.82 19.37
CA CYS A 328 6.19 -30.94 18.49
C CYS A 328 6.07 -29.49 18.95
N SER A 329 7.17 -28.74 18.89
CA SER A 329 7.23 -27.36 19.36
C SER A 329 7.85 -26.43 18.32
N LEU A 330 7.20 -25.29 18.14
CA LEU A 330 7.68 -24.14 17.39
C LEU A 330 8.29 -23.14 18.37
N GLU A 331 9.57 -23.35 18.71
CA GLU A 331 10.22 -22.56 19.76
C GLU A 331 10.87 -21.27 19.24
N SER A 332 11.24 -21.20 17.97
CA SER A 332 12.00 -20.08 17.40
C SER A 332 11.19 -19.32 16.34
N PRO A 333 10.08 -18.66 16.72
CA PRO A 333 9.28 -17.89 15.77
C PRO A 333 10.12 -16.78 15.13
N ARG A 334 9.93 -16.58 13.83
CA ARG A 334 10.64 -15.61 13.00
C ARG A 334 9.73 -14.41 12.80
N LYS A 335 10.22 -13.20 13.10
CA LYS A 335 9.46 -11.96 12.91
C LYS A 335 8.94 -11.87 11.47
N GLY A 336 7.66 -11.54 11.31
CA GLY A 336 6.98 -11.46 10.01
C GLY A 336 6.59 -12.81 9.39
N TRP A 337 6.89 -13.94 10.03
CA TRP A 337 6.42 -15.26 9.60
C TRP A 337 5.14 -15.64 10.33
N SER A 338 4.25 -16.29 9.59
CA SER A 338 3.00 -16.86 10.08
C SER A 338 3.07 -18.38 10.06
N PHE A 339 2.68 -19.03 11.15
CA PHE A 339 2.32 -20.44 11.10
C PHE A 339 0.80 -20.60 11.07
N MET A 340 0.35 -21.61 10.32
CA MET A 340 -1.04 -21.94 10.06
C MET A 340 -1.29 -23.39 10.47
N HIS A 341 -2.37 -23.66 11.20
CA HIS A 341 -2.75 -25.01 11.62
C HIS A 341 -4.27 -25.14 11.77
N PRO A 342 -4.83 -26.36 11.71
CA PRO A 342 -6.22 -26.62 12.09
C PRO A 342 -6.53 -26.15 13.52
N GLY A 343 -7.68 -25.54 13.76
CA GLY A 343 -8.05 -25.00 15.08
C GLY A 343 -8.69 -26.03 16.02
N ARG A 344 -9.52 -26.91 15.45
CA ARG A 344 -10.32 -27.91 16.18
C ARG A 344 -9.77 -29.32 16.06
N LEU A 345 -10.17 -30.17 17.01
CA LEU A 345 -9.99 -31.63 17.06
C LEU A 345 -8.53 -32.11 17.18
N THR A 346 -7.66 -31.73 16.25
CA THR A 346 -6.36 -32.39 16.05
C THR A 346 -5.16 -31.63 16.61
N HIS A 347 -5.26 -30.32 16.82
CA HIS A 347 -4.13 -29.48 17.20
C HIS A 347 -4.36 -28.84 18.58
N LEU A 348 -4.53 -29.69 19.60
CA LEU A 348 -4.49 -29.21 20.99
C LEU A 348 -3.09 -28.63 21.22
N HIS A 349 -3.03 -27.33 21.54
CA HIS A 349 -1.76 -26.61 21.61
C HIS A 349 -1.69 -25.68 22.81
N GLU A 350 -0.47 -25.35 23.23
CA GLU A 350 -0.18 -24.43 24.33
C GLU A 350 0.82 -23.34 23.90
N GLY A 351 0.67 -22.15 24.47
CA GLY A 351 1.63 -21.08 24.34
C GLY A 351 2.72 -21.22 25.40
N LEU A 352 3.95 -21.55 24.96
CA LEU A 352 5.08 -21.74 25.87
C LEU A 352 5.42 -20.43 26.63
N PRO A 353 5.91 -20.52 27.88
CA PRO A 353 6.16 -19.36 28.72
C PRO A 353 7.24 -18.43 28.17
N THR A 354 6.91 -17.14 28.09
CA THR A 354 7.85 -16.05 27.82
C THR A 354 8.55 -15.72 29.14
N THR A 355 9.87 -15.92 29.20
CA THR A 355 10.65 -15.86 30.45
C THR A 355 11.32 -14.51 30.69
N ASN A 356 11.53 -13.73 29.63
CA ASN A 356 12.06 -12.38 29.72
C ASN A 356 11.57 -11.53 28.53
N GLY A 357 11.52 -10.20 28.70
CA GLY A 357 11.08 -9.26 27.69
C GLY A 357 9.58 -9.34 27.40
N THR A 358 9.18 -8.94 26.20
CA THR A 358 7.78 -8.90 25.77
C THR A 358 7.63 -9.56 24.41
N ARG A 359 6.69 -10.51 24.27
CA ARG A 359 6.41 -11.21 23.01
C ARG A 359 5.08 -10.74 22.44
N TYR A 360 5.07 -10.35 21.17
CA TYR A 360 3.85 -9.98 20.45
C TYR A 360 3.57 -10.97 19.31
N ILE A 361 2.30 -11.38 19.20
CA ILE A 361 1.80 -12.19 18.10
C ILE A 361 0.46 -11.65 17.61
N ALA A 362 0.21 -11.69 16.30
CA ALA A 362 -1.12 -11.46 15.74
C ALA A 362 -1.78 -12.82 15.45
N VAL A 363 -2.98 -13.02 15.96
CA VAL A 363 -3.74 -14.28 15.83
C VAL A 363 -5.05 -14.01 15.13
N SER A 364 -5.47 -14.96 14.28
CA SER A 364 -6.80 -14.93 13.66
C SER A 364 -7.41 -16.31 13.60
N PHE A 365 -8.64 -16.41 14.10
CA PHE A 365 -9.46 -17.62 14.05
C PHE A 365 -10.34 -17.55 12.80
N ILE A 366 -9.95 -18.29 11.76
CA ILE A 366 -10.56 -18.20 10.42
C ILE A 366 -11.54 -19.36 10.22
N ASP A 367 -12.66 -19.03 9.60
CA ASP A 367 -13.82 -19.91 9.34
C ASP A 367 -14.28 -20.65 10.63
N PRO A 368 -14.74 -19.92 11.66
CA PRO A 368 -15.16 -20.48 12.97
C PRO A 368 -16.40 -21.38 12.94
#